data_AF-F8PE84-F1
#
_entry.id   AF-F8PE84-F1
#
_cell.length_a   1.000
_cell.length_b   1.000
_cell.length_c   1.000
_cell.angle_alpha   90.00
_cell.angle_beta   90.00
_cell.angle_gamma   90.00
#
_symmetry.space_group_name_H-M   'P 1'
#
loop_
_entity.id
_entity.type
_entity.pdbx_description
1 polymer ?
#
loop_
_entity_poly.entity_id
_entity_poly.type
_entity_poly.pdbx_seq_one_letter_code
_entity_poly.pdbx_strand_id
1 'polypeptide(L)'
;MPPKADINKAGWEQSEFPILCETCLGDNPFIRMVKQEFGRSCGTCARPFTVFRWNPGSGMRYKATVICQTCAKVKNVCQTCLL
;
A
#
# COMPACT_ATOMS: atom_id res chain seq x y z
N MET A 1 3.72 0.59 23.25
CA MET A 1 4.22 0.61 21.86
C MET A 1 5.43 -0.31 21.79
N PRO A 2 5.45 -1.36 20.96
CA PRO A 2 6.68 -2.12 20.76
C PRO A 2 7.73 -1.18 20.14
N PRO A 3 9.01 -1.34 20.51
CA PRO A 3 10.07 -0.44 20.07
C PRO A 3 10.20 -0.48 18.54
N LYS A 4 10.44 0.69 17.95
CA LYS A 4 10.77 0.86 16.53
C LYS A 4 11.99 -0.02 16.25
N ALA A 5 11.76 -1.19 15.66
CA ALA A 5 12.83 -2.01 15.12
C ALA A 5 13.69 -1.13 14.22
N ASP A 6 15.01 -1.26 14.35
CA ASP A 6 16.00 -0.49 13.60
C ASP A 6 15.58 -0.38 12.12
N ILE A 7 15.39 0.84 11.62
CA ILE A 7 15.01 1.13 10.22
C ILE A 7 15.97 0.48 9.20
N ASN A 8 17.19 0.18 9.65
CA ASN A 8 18.25 -0.46 8.88
C ASN A 8 18.33 -1.98 9.07
N LYS A 9 17.55 -2.57 9.98
CA LYS A 9 17.42 -4.02 10.20
C LYS A 9 16.03 -4.55 9.82
N ALA A 10 15.14 -3.65 9.39
CA ALA A 10 13.82 -4.00 8.90
C ALA A 10 13.96 -4.84 7.62
N GLY A 11 13.58 -6.12 7.73
CA GLY A 11 13.35 -6.99 6.58
C GLY A 11 12.39 -6.35 5.58
N TRP A 12 12.22 -6.98 4.43
CA TRP A 12 11.28 -6.51 3.42
C TRP A 12 9.89 -6.26 4.02
N GLU A 13 9.19 -5.23 3.53
CA GLU A 13 7.91 -4.82 4.13
C GLU A 13 6.83 -5.90 3.94
N GLN A 14 6.34 -6.44 5.05
CA GLN A 14 5.15 -7.28 5.14
C GLN A 14 4.04 -6.50 5.86
N SER A 15 2.99 -6.19 5.11
CA SER A 15 1.83 -5.44 5.60
C SER A 15 0.57 -6.30 5.48
N GLU A 16 -0.34 -6.19 6.44
CA GLU A 16 -1.61 -6.93 6.40
C GLU A 16 -2.70 -6.19 5.61
N PHE A 17 -2.74 -4.86 5.72
CA PHE A 17 -3.74 -4.01 5.06
C PHE A 17 -3.10 -2.71 4.52
N PRO A 18 -3.58 -2.13 3.40
CA PRO A 18 -3.00 -0.91 2.85
C PRO A 18 -3.52 0.38 3.53
N ILE A 19 -2.79 1.48 3.32
CA ILE A 19 -3.14 2.85 3.72
C ILE A 19 -3.65 3.58 2.48
N LEU A 20 -4.97 3.73 2.38
CA LEU A 20 -5.65 4.27 1.20
C LEU A 20 -6.67 5.34 1.60
N CYS A 21 -6.89 6.30 0.70
CA CYS A 21 -8.01 7.23 0.81
C CYS A 21 -9.30 6.63 0.25
N GLU A 22 -10.44 7.18 0.67
CA GLU A 22 -11.78 6.75 0.27
C GLU A 22 -11.96 6.81 -1.25
N THR A 23 -11.47 7.87 -1.90
CA THR A 23 -11.54 8.02 -3.37
C THR A 23 -10.80 6.92 -4.13
N CYS A 24 -9.71 6.38 -3.57
CA CYS A 24 -8.99 5.26 -4.18
C CYS A 24 -9.66 3.91 -3.93
N LEU A 25 -10.35 3.76 -2.79
CA LEU A 25 -11.15 2.56 -2.51
C LEU A 25 -12.38 2.48 -3.42
N GLY A 26 -13.01 3.62 -3.69
CA GLY A 26 -14.24 3.71 -4.50
C GLY A 26 -15.51 3.59 -3.65
N ASP A 27 -16.67 3.72 -4.30
CA ASP A 27 -17.96 3.89 -3.61
C ASP A 27 -18.57 2.57 -3.09
N ASN A 28 -18.01 1.42 -3.49
CA ASN A 28 -18.52 0.13 -3.06
C ASN A 28 -17.99 -0.22 -1.64
N PRO A 29 -18.85 -0.39 -0.63
CA PRO A 29 -18.42 -0.76 0.73
C PRO A 29 -17.84 -2.19 0.82
N PHE A 30 -18.08 -3.05 -0.18
CA PHE A 30 -17.60 -4.43 -0.23
C PHE A 30 -16.52 -4.60 -1.29
N ILE A 31 -15.26 -4.42 -0.90
CA ILE A 31 -14.09 -4.48 -1.81
C ILE A 31 -13.39 -5.83 -1.70
N ARG A 32 -13.02 -6.39 -2.85
CA ARG A 32 -12.14 -7.56 -2.95
C ARG A 32 -10.74 -7.12 -3.35
N MET A 33 -9.74 -7.50 -2.56
CA MET A 33 -8.33 -7.15 -2.78
C MET A 33 -7.47 -8.41 -2.90
N VAL A 34 -6.44 -8.35 -3.74
CA VAL A 34 -5.37 -9.36 -3.81
C VAL A 34 -4.16 -8.82 -3.06
N LYS A 35 -3.65 -9.59 -2.10
CA LYS A 35 -2.39 -9.33 -1.39
C LYS A 35 -1.28 -10.14 -2.04
N GLN A 36 -0.20 -9.46 -2.45
CA GLN A 36 1.00 -10.11 -2.97
C GLN A 36 2.21 -9.60 -2.20
N GLU A 37 2.85 -10.49 -1.42
CA GLU A 37 4.06 -10.15 -0.69
C GLU A 37 5.23 -9.95 -1.64
N PHE A 38 5.99 -8.87 -1.42
CA PHE A 38 7.16 -8.50 -2.23
C PHE A 38 6.89 -8.39 -3.74
N GLY A 39 5.64 -8.09 -4.13
CA GLY A 39 5.21 -8.13 -5.53
C GLY A 39 5.84 -7.07 -6.44
N ARG A 40 6.39 -6.00 -5.86
CA ARG A 40 7.12 -4.95 -6.61
C ARG A 40 8.06 -4.15 -5.70
N SER A 41 8.93 -3.35 -6.30
CA SER A 41 9.70 -2.30 -5.60
C SER A 41 8.87 -1.03 -5.38
N CYS A 42 9.08 -0.39 -4.23
CA CYS A 42 8.48 0.89 -3.86
C CYS A 42 8.94 2.00 -4.81
N GLY A 43 8.01 2.79 -5.35
CA GLY A 43 8.33 3.90 -6.26
C GLY A 43 9.13 5.06 -5.62
N THR A 44 9.33 5.06 -4.30
CA THR A 44 10.09 6.09 -3.59
C THR A 44 11.42 5.56 -3.04
N CYS A 45 11.41 4.45 -2.31
CA CYS A 45 12.62 3.93 -1.65
C CYS A 45 13.24 2.71 -2.35
N ALA A 46 12.67 2.25 -3.47
CA ALA A 46 13.08 1.08 -4.26
C ALA A 46 13.08 -0.28 -3.50
N ARG A 47 12.76 -0.31 -2.20
CA ARG A 47 12.67 -1.56 -1.42
C ARG A 47 11.43 -2.38 -1.83
N PRO A 48 11.53 -3.73 -1.89
CA PRO A 48 10.37 -4.60 -2.08
C PRO A 48 9.32 -4.40 -0.99
N PHE A 49 8.04 -4.43 -1.35
CA PHE A 49 6.93 -4.29 -0.42
C PHE A 49 5.72 -5.12 -0.81
N THR A 50 4.77 -5.28 0.12
CA THR A 50 3.50 -5.96 -0.12
C THR A 50 2.61 -5.11 -1.02
N VAL A 51 2.20 -5.66 -2.17
CA VAL A 51 1.29 -5.01 -3.11
C VAL A 51 -0.14 -5.43 -2.82
N PHE A 52 -1.02 -4.45 -2.70
CA PHE A 52 -2.46 -4.67 -2.70
C PHE A 52 -3.02 -4.22 -4.05
N ARG A 53 -3.85 -5.05 -4.69
CA ARG A 53 -4.51 -4.75 -5.97
C ARG A 53 -6.01 -5.01 -5.85
N TRP A 54 -6.83 -4.07 -6.31
CA TRP A 54 -8.30 -4.15 -6.22
C TRP A 54 -8.98 -3.44 -7.38
N ASN A 55 -10.27 -3.71 -7.56
CA ASN A 55 -11.13 -2.95 -8.47
C ASN A 55 -12.02 -1.99 -7.66
N PRO A 56 -11.92 -0.65 -7.84
CA PRO A 56 -12.72 0.32 -7.09
C PRO A 56 -14.22 0.32 -7.43
N GLY A 57 -14.60 -0.16 -8.61
CA GLY A 57 -15.99 -0.09 -9.07
C GLY A 57 -16.21 -0.73 -10.44
N SER A 58 -17.48 -0.89 -10.84
CA SER A 58 -17.80 -1.39 -12.19
C SER A 58 -17.29 -0.43 -13.26
N GLY A 59 -16.66 -0.95 -14.32
CA GLY A 59 -16.08 -0.13 -15.40
C GLY A 59 -14.81 0.65 -15.04
N MET A 60 -14.35 0.60 -13.79
CA MET A 60 -13.13 1.26 -13.35
C MET A 60 -11.89 0.40 -13.64
N ARG A 61 -10.73 1.05 -13.78
CA ARG A 61 -9.45 0.35 -13.86
C ARG A 61 -9.04 -0.17 -12.48
N TYR A 62 -8.44 -1.36 -12.47
CA TYR A 62 -7.80 -1.90 -11.28
C TYR A 62 -6.75 -0.91 -10.75
N LYS A 63 -6.79 -0.68 -9.44
CA LYS A 63 -5.79 0.11 -8.71
C LYS A 63 -4.86 -0.82 -7.95
N ALA A 64 -3.66 -0.32 -7.66
CA ALA A 64 -2.71 -1.00 -6.81
C ALA A 64 -1.91 0.01 -5.97
N THR A 65 -1.36 -0.45 -4.85
CA THR A 65 -0.38 0.33 -4.08
C THR A 65 0.92 0.52 -4.87
N VAL A 66 1.48 1.72 -4.85
CA VAL A 66 2.68 2.10 -5.62
C VAL A 66 3.88 2.45 -4.73
N ILE A 67 3.64 2.72 -3.44
CA ILE A 67 4.67 2.94 -2.42
C ILE A 67 4.43 2.04 -1.20
N CYS A 68 5.51 1.79 -0.45
CA CYS A 68 5.49 1.02 0.78
C CYS A 68 4.82 1.80 1.93
N GLN A 69 4.27 1.11 2.94
CA GLN A 69 3.63 1.74 4.10
C GLN A 69 4.57 2.70 4.82
N THR A 70 5.87 2.41 4.86
CA THR A 70 6.84 3.30 5.53
C THR A 70 6.87 4.67 4.85
N CYS A 71 6.97 4.71 3.52
CA CYS A 71 6.96 5.96 2.77
C CYS A 71 5.63 6.71 2.92
N ALA A 72 4.50 5.97 2.91
CA ALA A 72 3.17 6.53 3.10
C ALA A 72 3.00 7.16 4.48
N LYS A 73 3.45 6.49 5.56
CA LYS A 73 3.39 7.01 6.93
C LYS A 73 4.26 8.25 7.14
N VAL A 74 5.49 8.24 6.60
CA VAL A 74 6.43 9.37 6.74
C VAL A 74 5.89 10.63 6.07
N LYS A 75 5.25 10.49 4.91
CA LYS A 75 4.69 11.63 4.16
C LYS A 75 3.22 11.91 4.45
N ASN A 76 2.56 11.04 5.21
CA ASN A 76 1.12 11.05 5.48
C ASN A 76 0.27 11.14 4.19
N VAL A 77 0.50 10.20 3.27
CA VAL A 77 -0.19 10.15 1.97
C VAL A 77 -0.75 8.75 1.68
N CYS A 78 -1.76 8.68 0.81
CA CYS A 78 -2.30 7.44 0.26
C CYS A 78 -1.24 6.66 -0.54
N GLN A 79 -1.18 5.34 -0.34
CA GLN A 79 -0.23 4.46 -1.04
C GLN A 79 -0.43 4.36 -2.56
N THR A 80 -1.53 4.89 -3.10
CA THR A 80 -1.86 4.82 -4.54
C THR A 80 -1.84 6.18 -5.21
N CYS A 81 -2.60 7.17 -4.73
CA CYS A 81 -2.66 8.49 -5.37
C CYS A 81 -1.57 9.45 -4.89
N LEU A 82 -0.84 9.11 -3.81
CA LEU A 82 0.20 9.97 -3.22
C LEU A 82 -0.32 11.35 -2.77
N LEU A 83 -1.63 11.43 -2.52
CA LEU A 83 -2.33 12.55 -1.91
C LEU A 83 -2.69 12.19 -0.47
#